data_AF-A0A822ZB33-F1
#
_entry.id   AF-A0A822ZB33-F1
#
_cell.length_a   1.000
_cell.length_b   1.000
_cell.length_c   1.000
_cell.angle_alpha   90.00
_cell.angle_beta   90.00
_cell.angle_gamma   90.00
#
_symmetry.space_group_name_H-M   'P 1'
#
loop_
_entity.id
_entity.type
_entity.pdbx_description
1 polymer ?
#
loop_
_entity_poly.entity_id
_entity_poly.type
_entity_poly.pdbx_seq_one_letter_code
_entity_poly.pdbx_strand_id
1 'polypeptide(L)'
;MASATDLMKKEITFRSNKGKGKGIRGVRFSAWMKYYVCLYLPSFSWDHDTASLFRTLIAYEEEKLYGDRRYSEVLAYLKFMSELIRTPADARILALSGIVVAEAGVMDNELADALSKLVEGREVHKHNVHDVQNQIRRYVKSI
;
A
#
# COMPACT_ATOMS: atom_id res chain seq x y z
N MET A 1 -5.12 0.04 9.65
CA MET A 1 -6.00 0.69 8.64
C MET A 1 -7.13 -0.28 8.23
N ALA A 2 -8.09 0.15 7.40
CA ALA A 2 -9.10 -0.74 6.78
C ALA A 2 -8.56 -1.34 5.45
N SER A 3 -9.04 -2.52 5.05
CA SER A 3 -8.62 -3.21 3.81
C SER A 3 -9.20 -2.55 2.55
N ALA A 4 -8.74 -2.96 1.36
CA ALA A 4 -9.26 -2.41 0.10
C ALA A 4 -10.76 -2.66 -0.06
N THR A 5 -11.21 -3.87 0.29
CA THR A 5 -12.63 -4.23 0.29
C THR A 5 -13.43 -3.38 1.27
N ASP A 6 -12.91 -3.16 2.48
CA ASP A 6 -13.59 -2.32 3.49
C ASP A 6 -13.72 -0.86 3.06
N LEU A 7 -12.69 -0.33 2.40
CA LEU A 7 -12.71 1.04 1.88
C LEU A 7 -13.65 1.17 0.68
N MET A 8 -13.69 0.17 -0.20
CA MET A 8 -14.63 0.15 -1.34
C MET A 8 -16.09 0.14 -0.88
N LYS A 9 -16.42 -0.61 0.19
CA LYS A 9 -17.76 -0.59 0.82
C LYS A 9 -18.16 0.78 1.37
N LYS A 10 -17.20 1.66 1.61
CA LYS A 10 -17.40 3.05 2.06
C LYS A 10 -17.32 4.06 0.90
N GLU A 11 -17.49 3.59 -0.32
CA GLU A 11 -17.47 4.38 -1.56
C GLU A 11 -16.11 5.07 -1.82
N ILE A 12 -15.04 4.61 -1.17
CA ILE A 12 -13.69 5.08 -1.44
C ILE A 12 -13.15 4.29 -2.63
N THR A 13 -12.90 5.02 -3.73
CA THR A 13 -12.36 4.44 -4.97
C THR A 13 -10.83 4.45 -4.96
N PHE A 14 -10.23 3.64 -5.83
CA PHE A 14 -8.78 3.53 -5.97
C PHE A 14 -8.33 4.00 -7.36
N ARG A 15 -7.20 4.71 -7.42
CA ARG A 15 -6.58 5.09 -8.70
C ARG A 15 -5.06 4.99 -8.64
N SER A 16 -4.46 4.51 -9.72
CA SER A 16 -3.01 4.64 -9.90
C SER A 16 -2.63 6.11 -10.06
N ASN A 17 -1.52 6.51 -9.42
CA ASN A 17 -0.93 7.83 -9.61
C ASN A 17 -0.16 7.99 -10.95
N LYS A 18 -0.16 6.97 -11.83
CA LYS A 18 0.52 6.96 -13.14
C LYS A 18 1.98 7.46 -13.09
N GLY A 19 2.71 7.11 -12.03
CA GLY A 19 4.11 7.50 -11.83
C GLY A 19 4.32 8.89 -11.21
N LYS A 20 3.25 9.62 -10.86
CA LYS A 20 3.33 10.87 -10.09
C LYS A 20 3.54 10.57 -8.61
N GLY A 21 4.81 10.40 -8.24
CA GLY A 21 5.26 10.09 -6.88
C GLY A 21 5.56 8.59 -6.73
N LYS A 22 6.73 8.26 -6.16
CA LYS A 22 7.20 6.88 -5.95
C LYS A 22 7.07 6.47 -4.48
N GLY A 23 6.86 5.18 -4.26
CA GLY A 23 6.73 4.60 -2.93
C GLY A 23 5.67 5.31 -2.09
N ILE A 24 5.88 5.33 -0.77
CA ILE A 24 4.89 5.89 0.16
C ILE A 24 4.59 7.39 -0.03
N ARG A 25 5.53 8.17 -0.59
CA ARG A 25 5.30 9.60 -0.91
C ARG A 25 4.28 9.80 -2.04
N GLY A 26 4.07 8.78 -2.87
CA GLY A 26 3.07 8.82 -3.94
C GLY A 26 1.65 8.50 -3.47
N VAL A 27 1.46 8.05 -2.22
CA VAL A 27 0.15 7.74 -1.64
C VAL A 27 -0.56 9.05 -1.26
N ARG A 28 -1.77 9.26 -1.78
CA ARG A 28 -2.56 10.47 -1.52
C ARG A 28 -4.03 10.15 -1.39
N PHE A 29 -4.67 10.70 -0.38
CA PHE A 29 -6.11 10.65 -0.22
C PHE A 29 -6.73 11.97 -0.69
N SER A 30 -7.79 11.91 -1.47
CA SER A 30 -8.55 13.08 -1.92
C SER A 30 -10.03 12.87 -1.69
N ALA A 31 -10.66 13.85 -1.04
CA ALA A 31 -12.10 13.94 -0.88
C ALA A 31 -12.51 15.37 -1.26
N TRP A 32 -12.67 15.62 -2.56
CA TRP A 32 -12.97 16.96 -3.09
C TRP A 32 -14.47 17.26 -3.12
N MET A 33 -15.34 16.24 -3.13
CA MET A 33 -16.80 16.36 -2.99
C MET A 33 -17.38 15.12 -2.32
N LYS A 34 -18.60 15.21 -1.76
CA LYS A 34 -19.30 14.13 -1.03
C LYS A 34 -19.35 12.80 -1.79
N TYR A 35 -19.31 12.83 -3.13
CA TYR A 35 -19.42 11.67 -4.02
C TYR A 35 -18.11 11.29 -4.74
N TYR A 36 -17.01 12.00 -4.50
CA TYR A 36 -15.73 11.74 -5.16
C TYR A 36 -14.62 11.63 -4.13
N VAL A 37 -14.52 10.43 -3.55
CA VAL A 37 -13.48 10.06 -2.60
C VAL A 37 -12.58 9.00 -3.22
N CYS A 38 -11.28 9.30 -3.27
CA CYS A 38 -10.32 8.51 -4.00
C CYS A 38 -8.99 8.40 -3.23
N LEU A 39 -8.49 7.16 -3.13
CA LEU A 39 -7.15 6.86 -2.67
C LEU A 39 -6.24 6.62 -3.89
N TYR A 40 -5.28 7.52 -4.06
CA TYR A 40 -4.27 7.44 -5.11
C TYR A 40 -3.07 6.66 -4.60
N LEU A 41 -2.66 5.63 -5.36
CA LEU A 41 -1.59 4.73 -4.99
C LEU A 41 -0.54 4.63 -6.11
N PRO A 42 0.77 4.54 -5.78
CA PRO A 42 1.78 4.11 -6.72
C PRO A 42 1.52 2.68 -7.17
N SER A 43 1.66 2.44 -8.47
CA SER A 43 1.58 1.09 -9.02
C SER A 43 2.87 0.32 -8.81
N PHE A 44 2.78 -1.00 -8.64
CA PHE A 44 3.93 -1.90 -8.67
C PHE A 44 3.59 -3.19 -9.41
N SER A 45 4.61 -3.78 -10.05
CA SER A 45 4.52 -5.12 -10.62
C SER A 45 4.74 -6.16 -9.52
N TRP A 46 4.07 -7.31 -9.63
CA TRP A 46 4.27 -8.45 -8.77
C TRP A 46 4.47 -9.71 -9.61
N ASP A 47 5.69 -10.22 -9.56
CA ASP A 47 6.17 -11.45 -10.18
C ASP A 47 6.93 -12.31 -9.15
N HIS A 48 7.48 -13.44 -9.59
CA HIS A 48 8.22 -14.38 -8.73
C HIS A 48 9.46 -13.77 -8.06
N ASP A 49 10.06 -12.74 -8.65
CA ASP A 49 11.29 -12.11 -8.15
C ASP A 49 11.02 -10.87 -7.28
N THR A 50 9.82 -10.30 -7.40
CA THR A 50 9.42 -9.06 -6.72
C THR A 50 9.56 -9.17 -5.20
N ALA A 51 9.18 -10.30 -4.61
CA ALA A 51 9.33 -10.52 -3.17
C ALA A 51 10.80 -10.50 -2.75
N SER A 52 11.68 -11.12 -3.53
CA SER A 52 13.13 -11.12 -3.30
C SER A 52 13.72 -9.72 -3.43
N LEU A 53 13.31 -8.97 -4.46
CA LEU A 53 13.70 -7.57 -4.63
C LEU A 53 13.31 -6.72 -3.41
N PHE A 54 12.08 -6.87 -2.91
CA PHE A 54 11.65 -6.15 -1.70
C PHE A 54 12.45 -6.55 -0.46
N ARG A 55 12.81 -7.82 -0.28
CA ARG A 55 13.71 -8.23 0.82
C ARG A 55 15.05 -7.51 0.74
N THR A 56 15.66 -7.47 -0.44
CA THR A 56 16.93 -6.78 -0.66
C THR A 56 16.81 -5.28 -0.39
N LEU A 57 15.74 -4.64 -0.86
CA LEU A 57 15.50 -3.22 -0.61
C LEU A 57 15.28 -2.91 0.87
N ILE A 58 14.57 -3.78 1.60
CA ILE A 58 14.40 -3.58 3.05
C ILE A 58 15.74 -3.80 3.78
N ALA A 59 16.50 -4.85 3.45
CA ALA A 59 17.83 -5.06 4.04
C ALA A 59 18.76 -3.86 3.79
N TYR A 60 18.70 -3.29 2.57
CA TYR A 60 19.40 -2.06 2.25
C TYR A 60 18.96 -0.89 3.13
N GLU A 61 17.65 -0.69 3.34
CA GLU A 61 17.14 0.34 4.27
C GLU A 61 17.61 0.09 5.71
N GLU A 62 17.58 -1.14 6.19
CA GLU A 62 17.98 -1.52 7.55
C GLU A 62 19.49 -1.32 7.80
N GLU A 63 20.33 -1.73 6.84
CA GLU A 63 21.79 -1.63 6.95
C GLU A 63 22.33 -0.22 6.70
N LYS A 64 21.81 0.50 5.69
CA LYS A 64 22.37 1.80 5.29
C LYS A 64 21.82 2.97 6.10
N LEU A 65 20.61 2.85 6.66
CA LEU A 65 19.96 3.97 7.36
C LEU A 65 20.22 3.95 8.87
N TYR A 66 21.00 2.99 9.40
CA TYR A 66 21.63 2.96 10.74
C TYR A 66 20.79 3.63 11.86
N GLY A 67 19.53 3.24 11.99
CA GLY A 67 18.66 3.71 13.08
C GLY A 67 17.88 5.00 12.82
N ASP A 68 18.13 5.74 11.73
CA ASP A 68 17.23 6.83 11.33
C ASP A 68 16.01 6.28 10.58
N ARG A 69 15.11 5.67 11.37
CA ARG A 69 13.87 5.02 10.92
C ARG A 69 12.94 5.94 10.12
N ARG A 70 13.16 7.27 10.15
CA ARG A 70 12.41 8.28 9.39
C ARG A 70 12.56 8.10 7.87
N TYR A 71 13.58 7.38 7.42
CA TYR A 71 13.90 7.18 6.00
C TYR A 71 13.48 5.82 5.42
N SER A 72 12.79 4.97 6.18
CA SER A 72 12.28 3.68 5.69
C SER A 72 11.10 3.89 4.72
N GLU A 73 11.37 4.10 3.44
CA GLU A 73 10.36 4.39 2.41
C GLU A 73 9.70 3.13 1.89
N VAL A 74 10.51 2.10 1.62
CA VAL A 74 10.10 0.80 1.09
C VAL A 74 9.32 0.06 2.16
N LEU A 75 9.86 -0.08 3.37
CA LEU A 75 9.15 -0.76 4.45
C LEU A 75 7.83 -0.04 4.80
N ALA A 76 7.81 1.30 4.81
CA ALA A 76 6.58 2.05 5.06
C ALA A 76 5.52 1.83 3.97
N TYR A 77 5.94 1.82 2.70
CA TYR A 77 5.05 1.52 1.59
C TYR A 77 4.50 0.11 1.68
N LEU A 78 5.36 -0.89 1.88
CA LEU A 78 4.96 -2.29 1.98
C LEU A 78 4.04 -2.54 3.17
N LYS A 79 4.28 -1.88 4.31
CA LYS A 79 3.39 -1.98 5.47
C LYS A 79 2.02 -1.41 5.17
N PHE A 80 1.96 -0.23 4.53
CA PHE A 80 0.69 0.34 4.05
C PHE A 80 -0.03 -0.61 3.09
N MET A 81 0.68 -1.19 2.12
CA MET A 81 0.10 -2.13 1.16
C MET A 81 -0.36 -3.44 1.82
N SER A 82 0.38 -3.98 2.80
CA SER A 82 -0.03 -5.18 3.56
C SER A 82 -1.30 -4.95 4.39
N GLU A 83 -1.50 -3.73 4.89
CA GLU A 83 -2.73 -3.38 5.60
C GLU A 83 -3.93 -3.24 4.66
N LEU A 84 -3.68 -2.83 3.42
CA LEU A 84 -4.69 -2.65 2.38
C LEU A 84 -5.03 -3.96 1.67
N ILE A 85 -4.06 -4.86 1.48
CA ILE A 85 -4.18 -6.14 0.77
C ILE A 85 -4.09 -7.28 1.77
N ARG A 86 -5.21 -7.63 2.38
CA ARG A 86 -5.29 -8.72 3.37
C ARG A 86 -5.84 -10.01 2.80
N THR A 87 -6.57 -9.91 1.70
CA THR A 87 -7.25 -11.03 1.05
C THR A 87 -7.02 -10.99 -0.46
N PRO A 88 -7.22 -12.12 -1.16
CA PRO A 88 -7.20 -12.14 -2.62
C PRO A 88 -8.21 -11.17 -3.26
N ALA A 89 -9.36 -10.95 -2.60
CA ALA A 89 -10.35 -9.98 -3.04
C ALA A 89 -9.79 -8.54 -3.05
N ASP A 90 -9.03 -8.18 -2.01
CA ASP A 90 -8.37 -6.87 -1.96
C ASP A 90 -7.36 -6.69 -3.09
N ALA A 91 -6.56 -7.73 -3.35
CA ALA A 91 -5.58 -7.73 -4.45
C ALA A 91 -6.27 -7.54 -5.81
N ARG A 92 -7.38 -8.24 -6.05
CA ARG A 92 -8.17 -8.12 -7.28
C ARG A 92 -8.74 -6.71 -7.47
N ILE A 93 -9.27 -6.07 -6.42
CA ILE A 93 -9.77 -4.68 -6.49
C ILE A 93 -8.67 -3.73 -6.94
N LEU A 94 -7.46 -3.86 -6.37
CA LEU A 94 -6.33 -3.01 -6.72
C LEU A 94 -5.75 -3.33 -8.09
N ALA A 95 -5.80 -4.59 -8.53
CA ALA A 95 -5.40 -5.00 -9.87
C ALA A 95 -6.33 -4.39 -10.95
N LEU A 96 -7.65 -4.46 -10.74
CA LEU A 96 -8.63 -3.79 -11.61
C LEU A 96 -8.43 -2.27 -11.69
N SER A 97 -7.88 -1.69 -10.62
CA SER A 97 -7.56 -0.26 -10.54
C SER A 97 -6.17 0.10 -11.12
N GLY A 98 -5.44 -0.88 -11.67
CA GLY A 98 -4.10 -0.71 -12.25
C GLY A 98 -3.01 -0.40 -11.23
N ILE A 99 -3.22 -0.69 -9.95
CA ILE A 99 -2.26 -0.45 -8.88
C ILE A 99 -1.34 -1.65 -8.69
N VAL A 100 -1.88 -2.86 -8.78
CA VAL A 100 -1.09 -4.09 -8.78
C VAL A 100 -1.11 -4.66 -10.19
N VAL A 101 0.06 -4.89 -10.77
CA VAL A 101 0.19 -5.51 -12.08
C VAL A 101 0.88 -6.86 -11.88
N ALA A 102 0.18 -7.95 -12.13
CA ALA A 102 0.72 -9.29 -11.90
C ALA A 102 0.27 -10.23 -13.01
N GLU A 103 1.05 -11.29 -13.23
CA GLU A 103 0.69 -12.36 -14.15
C GLU A 103 -0.52 -13.15 -13.63
N ALA A 104 -1.32 -13.69 -14.56
CA ALA A 104 -2.49 -14.49 -14.23
C ALA A 104 -2.07 -15.74 -13.43
N GLY A 105 -2.66 -15.93 -12.24
CA GLY A 105 -2.36 -17.05 -11.32
C GLY A 105 -1.55 -16.66 -10.09
N VAL A 106 -0.67 -15.65 -10.18
CA VAL A 106 0.18 -15.21 -9.04
C VAL A 106 -0.63 -14.40 -8.01
N MET A 107 -1.70 -13.74 -8.45
CA MET A 107 -2.55 -12.89 -7.58
C MET A 107 -3.39 -13.62 -6.56
N ASP A 108 -3.73 -14.89 -6.82
CA ASP A 108 -4.89 -15.48 -6.17
C ASP A 108 -4.64 -15.90 -4.74
N ASN A 109 -3.40 -16.01 -4.25
CA ASN A 109 -3.09 -16.22 -2.83
C ASN A 109 -1.70 -15.71 -2.40
N GLU A 110 -0.71 -15.60 -3.30
CA GLU A 110 0.68 -15.38 -2.89
C GLU A 110 0.96 -13.94 -2.44
N LEU A 111 0.28 -12.94 -3.02
CA LEU A 111 0.60 -11.53 -2.76
C LEU A 111 0.34 -11.12 -1.30
N ALA A 112 -0.87 -11.37 -0.78
CA ALA A 112 -1.24 -10.92 0.56
C ALA A 112 -0.35 -11.57 1.64
N ASP A 113 -0.10 -12.87 1.50
CA ASP A 113 0.76 -13.63 2.40
C ASP A 113 2.22 -13.19 2.30
N ALA A 114 2.73 -13.00 1.08
CA ALA A 114 4.10 -12.54 0.87
C ALA A 114 4.32 -11.12 1.42
N LEU A 115 3.39 -10.19 1.16
CA LEU A 115 3.45 -8.84 1.72
C LEU A 115 3.44 -8.86 3.24
N SER A 116 2.57 -9.67 3.85
CA SER A 116 2.50 -9.80 5.31
C SER A 116 3.82 -10.33 5.88
N LYS A 117 4.40 -11.37 5.28
CA LYS A 117 5.71 -11.93 5.68
C LYS A 117 6.86 -10.93 5.51
N LEU A 118 6.82 -10.07 4.48
CA LEU A 118 7.86 -9.06 4.24
C LEU A 118 7.93 -7.99 5.34
N VAL A 119 6.82 -7.73 6.03
CA VAL A 119 6.71 -6.65 7.03
C VAL A 119 6.56 -7.15 8.46
N GLU A 120 6.44 -8.47 8.65
CA GLU A 120 6.25 -9.11 9.94
C GLU A 120 7.41 -8.80 10.90
N GLY A 121 7.07 -8.40 12.14
CA GLY A 121 8.05 -8.04 13.17
C GLY A 121 8.78 -6.71 12.92
N ARG A 122 8.46 -5.97 11.86
CA ARG A 122 9.17 -4.75 11.46
C ARG A 122 8.40 -3.48 11.84
N GLU A 123 9.08 -2.57 12.53
CA GLU A 123 8.53 -1.28 12.93
C GLU A 123 8.78 -0.20 11.87
N VAL A 124 7.74 0.57 11.55
CA VAL A 124 7.82 1.70 10.60
C VAL A 124 7.53 2.97 11.37
N HIS A 125 8.40 3.97 11.23
CA HIS A 125 8.24 5.29 11.82
C HIS A 125 8.12 6.33 10.70
N LYS A 126 6.93 6.47 10.10
CA LYS A 126 6.71 7.45 9.03
C LYS A 126 5.41 8.24 9.18
N HIS A 127 5.57 9.56 9.30
CA HIS A 127 4.47 10.52 9.45
C HIS A 127 3.49 10.47 8.27
N ASN A 128 3.97 10.35 7.03
CA ASN A 128 3.09 10.35 5.85
C ASN A 128 2.07 9.18 5.84
N VAL A 129 2.48 7.98 6.27
CA VAL A 129 1.57 6.82 6.41
C VAL A 129 0.47 7.18 7.39
N HIS A 130 0.88 7.73 8.53
CA HIS A 130 -0.02 8.12 9.61
C HIS A 130 -1.00 9.21 9.16
N ASP A 131 -0.53 10.20 8.40
CA ASP A 131 -1.35 11.31 7.90
C ASP A 131 -2.44 10.81 6.94
N VAL A 132 -2.08 10.00 5.95
CA VAL A 132 -3.07 9.42 5.01
C VAL A 132 -4.05 8.51 5.76
N GLN A 133 -3.54 7.64 6.64
CA GLN A 133 -4.38 6.79 7.48
C GLN A 133 -5.33 7.59 8.37
N ASN A 134 -4.90 8.75 8.87
CA ASN A 134 -5.71 9.64 9.69
C ASN A 134 -6.74 10.38 8.85
N GLN A 135 -6.41 10.83 7.64
CA GLN A 135 -7.37 11.42 6.70
C GLN A 135 -8.48 10.42 6.35
N ILE A 136 -8.11 9.19 5.99
CA ILE A 136 -9.07 8.11 5.74
C ILE A 136 -9.93 7.85 6.99
N ARG A 137 -9.31 7.72 8.17
CA ARG A 137 -10.04 7.49 9.42
C ARG A 137 -11.02 8.63 9.75
N ARG A 138 -10.63 9.88 9.53
CA ARG A 138 -11.50 11.05 9.75
C ARG A 138 -12.69 11.04 8.80
N TYR A 139 -12.45 10.79 7.52
CA TYR A 139 -13.52 10.66 6.53
C TYR A 139 -14.50 9.53 6.89
N VAL A 140 -13.96 8.35 7.20
CA VAL A 140 -14.76 7.18 7.59
C VAL A 140 -15.59 7.40 8.84
N LYS A 141 -15.16 8.27 9.76
CA LYS A 141 -15.93 8.65 10.97
C LYS A 141 -16.96 9.75 10.70
N SER A 142 -16.84 10.48 9.60
CA SER A 142 -17.71 11.61 9.26
C SER A 142 -18.92 11.24 8.40
N ILE A 143 -18.97 9.99 7.93
CA ILE A 143 -20.10 9.36 7.24
C ILE A 143 -20.84 8.44 8.21
#